data_AF-A0AAU9QXE6-F1
#
_entry.id   AF-A0AAU9QXE6-F1
#
_cell.length_a   1.000
_cell.length_b   1.000
_cell.length_c   1.000
_cell.angle_alpha   90.00
_cell.angle_beta   90.00
_cell.angle_gamma   90.00
#
_symmetry.space_group_name_H-M   'P 1'
#
loop_
_entity.id
_entity.type
_entity.pdbx_description
1 polymer ?
#
loop_
_entity_poly.entity_id
_entity_poly.type
_entity_poly.pdbx_seq_one_letter_code
_entity_poly.pdbx_strand_id
1 'polypeptide(L)'
;MEQEKYQSLLLDLHKAYPFLENGMIPLAIGCGGQMREALQQAGHNKEDASTFVDHYFFSTEYRVALINAIDDPERRRFNLDGSISESVVTDRDLYALAFVRNVYMSESISPKARAYSRKEQGKLRAKKEKLKYHVNKLCQLGFSKEFILSKIGKKAAPYIVDCDWSGFKEEDLNSARMLSNQANRFAKREIRAFQKQMLNKGVPVALINLASGDKQDFIYATIYESANKEHGRKSNKPRRTNRTSKRRNQSAVKSSETV
;
A
#
# COMPACT_ATOMS: atom_id res chain seq x y z
N MET A 1 22.74 -24.27 10.22
CA MET A 1 22.58 -25.73 10.04
C MET A 1 23.68 -26.19 9.10
N GLU A 2 24.39 -27.25 9.46
CA GLU A 2 25.41 -27.83 8.59
C GLU A 2 24.77 -28.41 7.32
N GLN A 3 25.44 -28.27 6.17
CA GLN A 3 24.89 -28.63 4.87
C GLN A 3 24.53 -30.12 4.78
N GLU A 4 25.35 -31.00 5.37
CA GLU A 4 25.12 -32.44 5.42
C GLU A 4 23.84 -32.79 6.21
N LYS A 5 23.63 -32.09 7.33
CA LYS A 5 22.43 -32.25 8.17
C LYS A 5 21.15 -31.83 7.44
N TYR A 6 21.21 -30.73 6.69
CA TYR A 6 20.08 -30.30 5.86
C TYR A 6 19.73 -31.34 4.79
N GLN A 7 20.74 -31.92 4.13
CA GLN A 7 20.52 -32.96 3.11
C GLN A 7 19.94 -34.24 3.70
N SER A 8 20.39 -34.67 4.89
CA SER A 8 19.81 -35.82 5.59
C SER A 8 18.33 -35.60 5.92
N LEU A 9 17.98 -34.43 6.48
CA LEU A 9 16.60 -34.06 6.80
C LEU A 9 15.72 -34.00 5.54
N LEU A 10 16.25 -33.44 4.45
CA LEU A 10 15.54 -33.38 3.17
C LEU A 10 15.28 -34.77 2.60
N LEU A 11 16.27 -35.67 2.65
CA LEU A 11 16.15 -37.05 2.17
C LEU A 11 15.08 -37.82 2.95
N ASP A 12 15.08 -37.72 4.28
CA ASP A 12 14.08 -38.41 5.11
C ASP A 12 12.68 -37.83 4.93
N LEU A 13 12.56 -36.52 4.69
CA LEU A 13 11.30 -35.90 4.31
C LEU A 13 10.80 -36.43 2.96
N HIS A 14 11.67 -36.59 1.96
CA HIS A 14 11.32 -37.14 0.66
C HIS A 14 10.90 -38.62 0.75
N LYS A 15 11.54 -39.42 1.61
CA LYS A 15 11.07 -40.80 1.88
C LYS A 15 9.65 -40.82 2.46
N ALA A 16 9.32 -39.89 3.35
CA ALA A 16 7.98 -39.77 3.91
C ALA A 16 6.96 -39.23 2.89
N TYR A 17 7.39 -38.31 2.03
CA TYR A 17 6.56 -37.64 1.03
C TYR A 17 7.26 -37.58 -0.33
N PRO A 18 7.25 -38.69 -1.11
CA PRO A 18 7.98 -38.79 -2.38
C PRO A 18 7.58 -37.75 -3.42
N PHE A 19 6.34 -37.23 -3.32
CA PHE A 19 5.84 -36.19 -4.20
C PHE A 19 6.73 -34.92 -4.20
N LEU A 20 7.42 -34.63 -3.09
CA LEU A 20 8.30 -33.48 -2.95
C LEU A 20 9.61 -33.60 -3.74
N GLU A 21 10.01 -34.80 -4.17
CA GLU A 21 11.20 -35.02 -5.01
C GLU A 21 11.07 -34.37 -6.39
N ASN A 22 9.83 -34.18 -6.86
CA ASN A 22 9.54 -33.60 -8.17
C ASN A 22 9.82 -32.09 -8.25
N GLY A 23 10.21 -31.47 -7.13
CA GLY A 23 10.61 -30.08 -7.05
C GLY A 23 9.72 -29.26 -6.11
N MET A 24 10.10 -27.99 -5.96
CA MET A 24 9.40 -27.06 -5.08
C MET A 24 8.05 -26.66 -5.66
N ILE A 25 7.00 -26.86 -4.88
CA ILE A 25 5.62 -26.52 -5.24
C ILE A 25 4.94 -25.75 -4.10
N PRO A 26 3.88 -24.96 -4.39
CA PRO A 26 3.06 -24.34 -3.34
C PRO A 26 2.41 -25.40 -2.44
N LEU A 27 2.80 -25.47 -1.17
CA LEU A 27 2.21 -26.42 -0.23
C LEU A 27 1.00 -25.81 0.49
N ALA A 28 0.07 -26.66 0.91
CA ALA A 28 -1.11 -26.28 1.69
C ALA A 28 -0.71 -25.59 3.00
N ILE A 29 -1.57 -24.70 3.48
CA ILE A 29 -1.38 -24.10 4.80
C ILE A 29 -1.49 -25.21 5.85
N GLY A 30 -0.47 -25.32 6.72
CA GLY A 30 -0.42 -26.36 7.76
C GLY A 30 0.52 -27.52 7.45
N CYS A 31 0.98 -27.71 6.21
CA CYS A 31 1.92 -28.78 5.85
C CYS A 31 3.21 -28.77 6.70
N GLY A 32 3.67 -27.60 7.15
CA GLY A 32 4.85 -27.52 8.02
C GLY A 32 4.72 -28.25 9.36
N GLY A 33 3.49 -28.40 9.90
CA GLY A 33 3.26 -29.24 11.08
C GLY A 33 3.54 -30.71 10.78
N GLN A 34 2.94 -31.21 9.70
CA GLN A 34 3.09 -32.59 9.25
C GLN A 34 4.54 -32.93 8.86
N MET A 35 5.25 -32.01 8.18
CA MET A 35 6.68 -32.17 7.87
C MET A 35 7.51 -32.31 9.15
N ARG A 36 7.24 -31.50 10.19
CA ARG A 36 7.95 -31.60 11.48
C ARG A 36 7.67 -32.91 12.20
N GLU A 37 6.44 -33.41 12.12
CA GLU A 37 6.05 -34.69 12.73
C GLU A 37 6.73 -35.87 12.02
N ALA A 38 6.73 -35.89 10.69
CA ALA A 38 7.40 -36.92 9.90
C ALA A 38 8.91 -36.98 10.18
N LEU A 39 9.57 -35.83 10.26
CA LEU A 39 11.00 -35.76 10.59
C LEU A 39 11.31 -36.26 12.01
N GLN A 40 10.44 -35.97 12.98
CA GLN A 40 10.57 -36.49 14.33
C GLN A 40 10.37 -38.02 14.39
N GLN A 41 9.42 -38.56 13.61
CA GLN A 41 9.23 -40.01 13.47
C GLN A 41 10.44 -40.69 12.80
N ALA A 42 11.14 -39.99 11.92
CA ALA A 42 12.40 -40.44 11.33
C ALA A 42 13.61 -40.36 12.28
N GLY A 43 13.42 -39.90 13.52
CA GLY A 43 14.45 -39.89 14.56
C GLY A 43 15.19 -38.56 14.73
N HIS A 44 14.80 -37.51 14.00
CA HIS A 44 15.39 -36.18 14.17
C HIS A 44 14.79 -35.47 15.39
N ASN A 45 15.60 -34.70 16.13
CA ASN A 45 15.06 -33.95 17.25
C ASN A 45 14.14 -32.80 16.78
N LYS A 46 13.29 -32.33 17.69
CA LYS A 46 12.27 -31.32 17.42
C LYS A 46 12.83 -29.98 16.93
N GLU A 47 13.98 -29.57 17.46
CA GLU A 47 14.59 -28.28 17.13
C GLU A 47 15.16 -28.28 15.71
N ASP A 48 15.84 -29.36 15.34
CA ASP A 48 16.38 -29.55 13.99
C ASP A 48 15.26 -29.65 12.95
N ALA A 49 14.22 -30.43 13.24
CA ALA A 49 13.05 -30.53 12.37
C ALA A 49 12.37 -29.17 12.18
N SER A 50 12.23 -28.38 13.25
CA SER A 50 11.62 -27.05 13.16
C SER A 50 12.47 -26.07 12.37
N THR A 51 13.78 -26.04 12.63
CA THR A 51 14.74 -25.20 11.93
C THR A 51 14.80 -25.54 10.45
N PHE A 52 14.74 -26.83 10.11
CA PHE A 52 14.72 -27.28 8.73
C PHE A 52 13.44 -26.85 8.01
N VAL A 53 12.28 -27.05 8.63
CA VAL A 53 10.99 -26.67 8.03
C VAL A 53 10.91 -25.15 7.83
N ASP A 54 11.40 -24.35 8.78
CA ASP A 54 11.47 -22.90 8.61
C ASP A 54 12.40 -22.53 7.45
N HIS A 55 13.59 -23.13 7.36
CA HIS A 55 14.49 -22.92 6.21
C HIS A 55 13.85 -23.32 4.89
N TYR A 56 13.14 -24.44 4.84
CA TYR A 56 12.45 -24.91 3.64
C TYR A 56 11.43 -23.86 3.15
N PHE A 57 10.54 -23.37 4.04
CA PHE A 57 9.52 -22.39 3.68
C PHE A 57 10.05 -20.97 3.45
N PHE A 58 11.21 -20.63 4.02
CA PHE A 58 11.87 -19.34 3.77
C PHE A 58 12.90 -19.36 2.63
N SER A 59 13.15 -20.53 2.05
CA SER A 59 14.04 -20.71 0.91
C SER A 59 13.63 -19.86 -0.30
N THR A 60 14.61 -19.54 -1.14
CA THR A 60 14.33 -18.76 -2.35
C THR A 60 13.50 -19.60 -3.33
N GLU A 61 13.81 -20.88 -3.42
CA GLU A 61 13.22 -21.88 -4.29
C GLU A 61 11.72 -22.05 -3.99
N TYR A 62 11.35 -22.22 -2.72
CA TYR A 62 9.95 -22.31 -2.32
C TYR A 62 9.18 -21.01 -2.57
N ARG A 63 9.80 -19.85 -2.29
CA ARG A 63 9.20 -18.55 -2.57
C ARG A 63 9.03 -18.28 -4.08
N VAL A 64 9.94 -18.80 -4.90
CA VAL A 64 9.79 -18.77 -6.36
C VAL A 64 8.64 -19.66 -6.80
N ALA A 65 8.50 -20.87 -6.25
CA ALA A 65 7.35 -21.74 -6.52
C ALA A 65 6.03 -21.04 -6.18
N LEU A 66 5.96 -20.35 -5.04
CA LEU A 66 4.77 -19.57 -4.66
C LEU A 66 4.45 -18.44 -5.63
N ILE A 67 5.43 -17.65 -6.08
CA ILE A 67 5.14 -16.55 -7.00
C ILE A 67 4.80 -17.04 -8.42
N ASN A 68 5.40 -18.16 -8.84
CA ASN A 68 5.10 -18.82 -10.12
C ASN A 68 3.70 -19.44 -10.14
N ALA A 69 3.06 -19.65 -8.99
CA ALA A 69 1.65 -20.08 -8.92
C ALA A 69 0.69 -19.12 -9.65
N ILE A 70 1.12 -17.90 -9.99
CA ILE A 70 0.37 -16.99 -10.87
C ILE A 70 0.13 -17.57 -12.28
N ASP A 71 0.93 -18.54 -12.71
CA ASP A 71 0.76 -19.24 -13.99
C ASP A 71 -0.43 -20.18 -13.97
N ASP A 72 -0.73 -20.79 -12.82
CA ASP A 72 -1.94 -21.59 -12.62
C ASP A 72 -3.15 -20.66 -12.40
N PRO A 73 -4.20 -20.73 -13.24
CA PRO A 73 -5.42 -19.94 -13.03
C PRO A 73 -6.09 -20.21 -11.68
N GLU A 74 -5.97 -21.43 -11.14
CA GLU A 74 -6.55 -21.81 -9.85
C GLU A 74 -5.61 -21.52 -8.67
N ARG A 75 -4.35 -21.17 -8.94
CA ARG A 75 -3.32 -20.87 -7.93
C ARG A 75 -3.24 -21.94 -6.84
N ARG A 76 -3.31 -23.20 -7.26
CA ARG A 76 -3.45 -24.34 -6.36
C ARG A 76 -2.29 -24.44 -5.39
N ARG A 77 -2.61 -24.91 -4.18
CA ARG A 77 -1.64 -25.50 -3.26
C ARG A 77 -1.86 -27.00 -3.20
N PHE A 78 -0.85 -27.73 -2.76
CA PHE A 78 -0.87 -29.18 -2.68
C PHE A 78 -0.64 -29.65 -1.24
N ASN A 79 -1.36 -30.69 -0.84
CA ASN A 79 -1.07 -31.41 0.39
C ASN A 79 0.21 -32.25 0.20
N LEU A 80 0.78 -32.77 1.29
CA LEU A 80 2.03 -33.54 1.23
C LEU A 80 1.89 -34.90 0.51
N ASP A 81 0.67 -35.40 0.35
CA ASP A 81 0.36 -36.59 -0.45
C ASP A 81 0.21 -36.29 -1.96
N GLY A 82 0.31 -35.01 -2.36
CA GLY A 82 0.16 -34.54 -3.72
C GLY A 82 -1.27 -34.26 -4.18
N SER A 83 -2.26 -34.46 -3.31
CA SER A 83 -3.64 -34.02 -3.59
C SER A 83 -3.75 -32.50 -3.60
N ILE A 84 -4.70 -31.97 -4.38
CA ILE A 84 -4.98 -30.54 -4.42
C ILE A 84 -5.61 -30.12 -3.08
N SER A 85 -5.08 -29.05 -2.50
CA SER A 85 -5.62 -28.42 -1.29
C SER A 85 -6.78 -27.48 -1.61
N GLU A 86 -7.70 -27.32 -0.68
CA GLU A 86 -8.71 -26.25 -0.72
C GLU A 86 -8.08 -24.84 -0.57
N SER A 87 -6.85 -24.76 -0.05
CA SER A 87 -6.12 -23.50 0.07
C SER A 87 -5.43 -23.11 -1.24
N VAL A 88 -5.39 -21.82 -1.54
CA VAL A 88 -4.78 -21.27 -2.76
C VAL A 88 -3.70 -20.23 -2.44
N VAL A 89 -2.85 -19.91 -3.40
CA VAL A 89 -1.90 -18.79 -3.29
C VAL A 89 -2.66 -17.48 -3.47
N THR A 90 -2.66 -16.65 -2.43
CA THR A 90 -3.47 -15.43 -2.40
C THR A 90 -2.77 -14.28 -3.13
N ASP A 91 -3.53 -13.25 -3.54
CA ASP A 91 -2.95 -12.00 -4.04
C ASP A 91 -2.02 -11.33 -3.02
N ARG A 92 -2.29 -11.52 -1.72
CA ARG A 92 -1.47 -10.98 -0.64
C ARG A 92 -0.10 -11.67 -0.61
N ASP A 93 -0.06 -12.99 -0.82
CA ASP A 93 1.18 -13.76 -0.90
C ASP A 93 2.02 -13.29 -2.09
N LEU A 94 1.40 -13.23 -3.28
CA LEU A 94 2.07 -12.76 -4.50
C LEU A 94 2.60 -11.34 -4.34
N TYR A 95 1.79 -10.44 -3.78
CA TYR A 95 2.19 -9.06 -3.54
C TYR A 95 3.39 -8.98 -2.61
N ALA A 96 3.41 -9.74 -1.51
CA ALA A 96 4.57 -9.75 -0.60
C ALA A 96 5.84 -10.24 -1.31
N LEU A 97 5.72 -11.30 -2.11
CA LEU A 97 6.83 -11.92 -2.84
C LEU A 97 7.39 -11.05 -3.97
N ALA A 98 6.55 -10.22 -4.60
CA ALA A 98 6.94 -9.30 -5.67
C ALA A 98 8.06 -8.32 -5.28
N PHE A 99 8.32 -8.11 -3.99
CA PHE A 99 9.34 -7.19 -3.50
C PHE A 99 10.58 -7.90 -2.93
N VAL A 100 10.60 -9.23 -2.87
CA VAL A 100 11.74 -9.99 -2.34
C VAL A 100 12.80 -10.13 -3.42
N ARG A 101 13.96 -9.46 -3.23
CA ARG A 101 15.04 -9.39 -4.23
C ARG A 101 15.44 -10.73 -4.82
N ASN A 102 15.73 -11.70 -3.97
CA ASN A 102 16.21 -13.01 -4.41
C ASN A 102 15.13 -13.81 -5.16
N VAL A 103 13.85 -13.47 -4.96
CA VAL A 103 12.73 -14.12 -5.66
C VAL A 103 12.58 -13.53 -7.06
N TYR A 104 12.39 -12.21 -7.19
CA TYR A 104 12.12 -11.62 -8.50
C TYR A 104 13.34 -11.55 -9.44
N MET A 105 14.55 -11.68 -8.88
CA MET A 105 15.79 -11.82 -9.65
C MET A 105 16.18 -13.29 -9.91
N SER A 106 15.46 -14.27 -9.38
CA SER A 106 15.76 -15.68 -9.62
C SER A 106 15.66 -16.00 -11.12
N GLU A 107 16.53 -16.89 -11.60
CA GLU A 107 16.47 -17.40 -12.98
C GLU A 107 15.24 -18.28 -13.21
N SER A 108 14.79 -18.97 -12.16
CA SER A 108 13.64 -19.89 -12.17
C SER A 108 12.26 -19.20 -12.05
N ILE A 109 12.23 -17.87 -11.90
CA ILE A 109 10.95 -17.14 -11.91
C ILE A 109 10.35 -17.10 -13.31
N SER A 110 9.06 -17.38 -13.42
CA SER A 110 8.38 -17.40 -14.70
C SER A 110 8.25 -15.99 -15.32
N PRO A 111 8.13 -15.88 -16.66
CA PRO A 111 7.93 -14.59 -17.32
C PRO A 111 6.72 -13.81 -16.79
N LYS A 112 5.61 -14.50 -16.48
CA LYS A 112 4.38 -13.88 -15.95
C LYS A 112 4.59 -13.36 -14.53
N ALA A 113 5.21 -14.15 -13.65
CA ALA A 113 5.56 -13.74 -12.30
C ALA A 113 6.57 -12.57 -12.29
N ARG A 114 7.53 -12.56 -13.22
CA ARG A 114 8.47 -11.46 -13.40
C ARG A 114 7.77 -10.17 -13.86
N ALA A 115 6.86 -10.28 -14.83
CA ALA A 115 6.05 -9.15 -15.30
C ALA A 115 5.16 -8.59 -14.18
N TYR A 116 4.52 -9.48 -13.39
CA TYR A 116 3.75 -9.10 -12.21
C TYR A 116 4.61 -8.35 -11.19
N SER A 117 5.77 -8.90 -10.84
CA SER A 117 6.69 -8.29 -9.87
C SER A 117 7.13 -6.89 -10.31
N ARG A 118 7.52 -6.73 -11.57
CA ARG A 118 7.89 -5.42 -12.15
C ARG A 118 6.73 -4.43 -12.10
N LYS A 119 5.51 -4.86 -12.40
CA LYS A 119 4.30 -4.02 -12.35
C LYS A 119 4.01 -3.54 -10.93
N GLU A 120 4.05 -4.42 -9.94
CA GLU A 120 3.80 -4.05 -8.54
C GLU A 120 4.91 -3.16 -7.96
N GLN A 121 6.17 -3.41 -8.31
CA GLN A 121 7.29 -2.52 -7.99
C GLN A 121 7.13 -1.13 -8.61
N GLY A 122 6.74 -1.06 -9.88
CA GLY A 122 6.46 0.21 -10.56
C GLY A 122 5.34 0.99 -9.88
N LYS A 123 4.25 0.33 -9.52
CA LYS A 123 3.14 0.94 -8.74
C LYS A 123 3.62 1.45 -7.38
N LEU A 124 4.41 0.67 -6.65
CA LEU A 124 4.94 1.09 -5.36
C LEU A 124 5.88 2.29 -5.49
N ARG A 125 6.75 2.29 -6.51
CA ARG A 125 7.63 3.43 -6.81
C ARG A 125 6.81 4.69 -7.12
N ALA A 126 5.79 4.59 -7.97
CA ALA A 126 4.90 5.71 -8.27
C ALA A 126 4.17 6.23 -7.02
N LYS A 127 3.71 5.34 -6.14
CA LYS A 127 3.11 5.71 -4.85
C LYS A 127 4.12 6.45 -3.95
N LYS A 128 5.36 5.96 -3.86
CA LYS A 128 6.45 6.60 -3.10
C LYS A 128 6.81 7.98 -3.65
N GLU A 129 6.92 8.13 -4.97
CA GLU A 129 7.20 9.42 -5.61
C GLU A 129 6.06 10.42 -5.37
N LYS A 130 4.80 9.99 -5.51
CA LYS A 130 3.64 10.85 -5.21
C LYS A 130 3.63 11.28 -3.74
N LEU A 131 3.96 10.37 -2.83
CA LEU A 131 4.07 10.67 -1.40
C LEU A 131 5.20 11.67 -1.14
N LYS A 132 6.40 11.43 -1.68
CA LYS A 132 7.55 12.32 -1.57
C LYS A 132 7.23 13.72 -2.10
N TYR A 133 6.62 13.82 -3.28
CA TYR A 133 6.19 15.09 -3.87
C TYR A 133 5.22 15.84 -2.94
N HIS A 134 4.21 15.15 -2.42
CA HIS A 134 3.23 15.75 -1.52
C HIS A 134 3.86 16.24 -0.21
N VAL A 135 4.72 15.41 0.41
CA VAL A 135 5.43 15.77 1.65
C VAL A 135 6.34 16.98 1.41
N ASN A 136 7.15 16.97 0.34
CA ASN A 136 8.04 18.09 0.01
C ASN A 136 7.26 19.38 -0.22
N LYS A 137 6.11 19.32 -0.90
CA LYS A 137 5.27 20.50 -1.12
C LYS A 137 4.77 21.09 0.20
N LEU A 138 4.37 20.25 1.16
CA LEU A 138 3.96 20.72 2.49
C LEU A 138 5.13 21.31 3.27
N CYS A 139 6.32 20.72 3.17
CA CYS A 139 7.53 21.26 3.80
C CYS A 139 7.86 22.65 3.23
N GLN A 140 7.86 22.80 1.90
CA GLN A 140 8.08 24.08 1.21
C GLN A 140 7.06 25.15 1.58
N LEU A 141 5.82 24.74 1.84
CA LEU A 141 4.78 25.67 2.28
C LEU A 141 4.99 26.13 3.73
N GLY A 142 5.77 25.40 4.53
CA GLY A 142 6.06 25.72 5.93
C GLY A 142 5.11 25.06 6.93
N PHE A 143 4.56 23.90 6.58
CA PHE A 143 3.85 23.06 7.57
C PHE A 143 4.84 22.41 8.53
N SER A 144 4.47 22.26 9.81
CA SER A 144 5.36 21.62 10.78
C SER A 144 5.46 20.11 10.55
N LYS A 145 6.57 19.53 10.98
CA LYS A 145 6.80 18.08 10.93
C LYS A 145 5.70 17.31 11.65
N GLU A 146 5.28 17.78 12.83
CA GLU A 146 4.23 17.18 13.65
C GLU A 146 2.91 17.16 12.90
N PHE A 147 2.57 18.27 12.23
CA PHE A 147 1.36 18.36 11.44
C PHE A 147 1.40 17.41 10.24
N ILE A 148 2.48 17.41 9.46
CA ILE A 148 2.64 16.51 8.30
C ILE A 148 2.50 15.04 8.73
N LEU A 149 3.14 14.65 9.83
CA LEU A 149 3.03 13.30 10.38
C LEU A 149 1.62 12.97 10.88
N SER A 150 0.92 13.94 11.47
CA SER A 150 -0.48 13.74 11.91
C SER A 150 -1.45 13.49 10.75
N LYS A 151 -1.22 14.12 9.58
CA LYS A 151 -2.11 14.02 8.42
C LYS A 151 -1.77 12.88 7.46
N ILE A 152 -0.50 12.61 7.27
CA ILE A 152 -0.02 11.61 6.29
C ILE A 152 0.40 10.31 6.99
N GLY A 153 0.77 10.37 8.27
CA GLY A 153 1.26 9.25 9.05
C GLY A 153 2.77 9.04 8.96
N LYS A 154 3.27 8.05 9.72
CA LYS A 154 4.70 7.76 9.88
C LYS A 154 5.45 7.48 8.56
N LYS A 155 4.75 7.08 7.50
CA LYS A 155 5.33 6.85 6.17
C LYS A 155 5.90 8.11 5.51
N ALA A 156 5.48 9.29 5.95
CA ALA A 156 6.01 10.57 5.47
C ALA A 156 7.40 10.89 6.04
N ALA A 157 7.75 10.35 7.22
CA ALA A 157 8.95 10.74 7.96
C ALA A 157 10.25 10.73 7.13
N PRO A 158 10.52 9.74 6.26
CA PRO A 158 11.75 9.72 5.45
C PRO A 158 11.84 10.84 4.39
N TYR A 159 10.73 11.51 4.10
CA TYR A 159 10.62 12.55 3.08
C TYR A 159 10.48 13.95 3.67
N ILE A 160 10.38 14.07 5.00
CA ILE A 160 10.34 15.38 5.66
C ILE A 160 11.78 15.88 5.71
N VAL A 161 12.11 16.80 4.80
CA VAL A 161 13.34 17.59 4.87
C VAL A 161 13.02 18.80 5.73
N ASP A 162 13.96 19.17 6.61
CA ASP A 162 13.82 20.25 7.59
C ASP A 162 13.04 21.42 7.00
N CYS A 163 11.85 21.63 7.56
CA CYS A 163 10.98 22.77 7.27
C CYS A 163 11.65 23.97 7.94
N ASP A 164 12.80 24.37 7.42
CA ASP A 164 13.71 25.20 8.16
C ASP A 164 13.18 26.64 8.19
N TRP A 165 12.93 27.11 9.40
CA TRP A 165 12.46 28.48 9.66
C TRP A 165 13.62 29.48 9.60
N SER A 166 14.86 29.00 9.39
CA SER A 166 16.09 29.78 9.29
C SER A 166 16.10 30.83 8.17
N GLY A 167 15.17 30.73 7.20
CA GLY A 167 15.01 31.71 6.12
C GLY A 167 14.16 32.95 6.47
N PHE A 168 13.51 33.01 7.64
CA PHE A 168 12.66 34.14 8.02
C PHE A 168 13.42 35.18 8.84
N LYS A 169 13.27 36.46 8.47
CA LYS A 169 13.83 37.55 9.28
C LYS A 169 13.09 37.64 10.61
N GLU A 170 13.80 38.02 11.66
CA GLU A 170 13.23 38.16 13.00
C GLU A 170 12.09 39.20 13.06
N GLU A 171 12.16 40.21 12.19
CA GLU A 171 11.09 41.20 11.96
C GLU A 171 9.79 40.57 11.47
N ASP A 172 9.85 39.59 10.57
CA ASP A 172 8.68 38.89 10.04
C ASP A 172 8.04 38.01 11.12
N LEU A 173 8.87 37.36 11.92
CA LEU A 173 8.43 36.56 13.07
C LEU A 173 7.76 37.43 14.13
N ASN A 174 8.33 38.59 14.44
CA ASN A 174 7.76 39.54 15.39
C ASN A 174 6.44 40.14 14.88
N SER A 175 6.37 40.47 13.59
CA SER A 175 5.13 40.94 12.95
C SER A 175 4.03 39.88 13.00
N ALA A 176 4.35 38.62 12.71
CA ALA A 176 3.41 37.52 12.82
C ALA A 176 2.94 37.31 14.27
N ARG A 177 3.83 37.38 15.27
CA ARG A 177 3.47 37.29 16.69
C ARG A 177 2.54 38.42 17.14
N MET A 178 2.80 39.66 16.70
CA MET A 178 1.91 40.79 16.97
C MET A 178 0.51 40.58 16.40
N LEU A 179 0.42 40.09 15.16
CA LEU A 179 -0.86 39.74 14.53
C LEU A 179 -1.57 38.61 15.26
N SER A 180 -0.83 37.64 15.81
CA SER A 180 -1.39 36.54 16.62
C SER A 180 -2.14 37.06 17.85
N ASN A 181 -1.54 38.01 18.57
CA ASN A 181 -2.16 38.63 19.73
C ASN A 181 -3.46 39.36 19.38
N GLN A 182 -3.56 39.92 18.16
CA GLN A 182 -4.77 40.55 17.65
C GLN A 182 -5.78 39.50 17.15
N ALA A 183 -5.33 38.46 16.46
CA ALA A 183 -6.14 37.39 15.88
C ALA A 183 -6.83 36.52 16.94
N ASN A 184 -6.34 36.50 18.18
CA ASN A 184 -7.02 35.88 19.31
C ASN A 184 -8.42 36.47 19.58
N ARG A 185 -8.70 37.68 19.09
CA ARG A 185 -10.01 38.35 19.21
C ARG A 185 -10.94 38.08 18.02
N PHE A 186 -10.44 37.43 16.96
CA PHE A 186 -11.21 37.21 15.73
C PHE A 186 -12.09 35.97 15.83
N ALA A 187 -13.27 36.05 15.21
CA ALA A 187 -14.14 34.91 15.00
C ALA A 187 -13.49 33.90 14.04
N LYS A 188 -13.88 32.61 14.13
CA LYS A 188 -13.34 31.55 13.26
C LYS A 188 -13.46 31.85 11.76
N ARG A 189 -14.50 32.57 11.32
CA ARG A 189 -14.69 32.96 9.90
C ARG A 189 -13.69 34.01 9.45
N GLU A 190 -13.38 34.98 10.31
CA GLU A 190 -12.44 36.06 10.02
C GLU A 190 -11.01 35.51 9.94
N ILE A 191 -10.65 34.60 10.83
CA ILE A 191 -9.36 33.89 10.78
C ILE A 191 -9.21 33.13 9.46
N ARG A 192 -10.25 32.44 8.99
CA ARG A 192 -10.22 31.73 7.69
C ARG A 192 -10.08 32.68 6.51
N ALA A 193 -10.80 33.81 6.52
CA ALA A 193 -10.70 34.82 5.47
C ALA A 193 -9.29 35.43 5.42
N PHE A 194 -8.73 35.76 6.58
CA PHE A 194 -7.35 36.24 6.74
C PHE A 194 -6.32 35.23 6.21
N GLN A 195 -6.40 33.96 6.65
CA GLN A 195 -5.50 32.89 6.20
C GLN A 195 -5.55 32.72 4.68
N LYS A 196 -6.74 32.73 4.07
CA LYS A 196 -6.92 32.64 2.62
C LYS A 196 -6.31 33.84 1.90
N GLN A 197 -6.51 35.06 2.42
CA GLN A 197 -5.95 36.27 1.84
C GLN A 197 -4.41 36.27 1.89
N MET A 198 -3.82 35.88 3.02
CA MET A 198 -2.36 35.83 3.17
C MET A 198 -1.75 34.73 2.30
N LEU A 199 -2.40 33.57 2.19
CA LEU A 199 -1.99 32.51 1.28
C LEU A 199 -2.00 32.98 -0.18
N ASN A 200 -3.04 33.70 -0.61
CA ASN A 200 -3.13 34.27 -1.95
C ASN A 200 -2.05 35.34 -2.24
N LYS A 201 -1.53 35.99 -1.20
CA LYS A 201 -0.41 36.94 -1.29
C LYS A 201 0.96 36.26 -1.28
N GLY A 202 1.02 34.93 -1.19
CA GLY A 202 2.27 34.17 -1.15
C GLY A 202 2.98 34.21 0.20
N VAL A 203 2.29 34.61 1.29
CA VAL A 203 2.88 34.59 2.63
C VAL A 203 3.13 33.13 3.05
N PRO A 204 4.34 32.81 3.56
CA PRO A 204 4.67 31.47 4.05
C PRO A 204 3.66 30.95 5.09
N VAL A 205 3.24 29.68 4.97
CA VAL A 205 2.20 29.09 5.86
C VAL A 205 2.68 29.09 7.31
N ALA A 206 3.97 28.91 7.51
CA ALA A 206 4.69 29.09 8.76
C ALA A 206 4.30 30.40 9.49
N LEU A 207 4.42 31.55 8.81
CA LEU A 207 4.08 32.87 9.35
C LEU A 207 2.57 33.05 9.52
N ILE A 208 1.76 32.53 8.59
CA ILE A 208 0.30 32.56 8.69
C ILE A 208 -0.18 31.80 9.94
N ASN A 209 0.38 30.62 10.20
CA ASN A 209 0.04 29.81 11.37
C ASN A 209 0.41 30.52 12.66
N LEU A 210 1.63 31.08 12.72
CA LEU A 210 2.11 31.86 13.86
C LEU A 210 1.19 33.06 14.13
N ALA A 211 0.74 33.75 13.08
CA ALA A 211 -0.16 34.90 13.16
C ALA A 211 -1.63 34.59 13.42
N SER A 212 -2.07 33.33 13.28
CA SER A 212 -3.50 32.97 13.39
C SER A 212 -3.82 32.00 14.52
N GLY A 213 -2.83 31.67 15.35
CA GLY A 213 -3.00 30.82 16.54
C GLY A 213 -3.19 29.33 16.21
N ASP A 214 -2.51 28.85 15.16
CA ASP A 214 -2.45 27.44 14.72
C ASP A 214 -3.79 26.80 14.31
N LYS A 215 -4.18 27.04 13.05
CA LYS A 215 -5.27 26.33 12.36
C LYS A 215 -4.79 25.80 11.01
N GLN A 216 -3.71 25.01 11.05
CA GLN A 216 -3.09 24.39 9.87
C GLN A 216 -4.07 23.61 8.99
N ASP A 217 -5.13 23.05 9.59
CA ASP A 217 -6.18 22.29 8.89
C ASP A 217 -6.89 23.07 7.78
N PHE A 218 -7.20 24.35 8.01
CA PHE A 218 -7.91 25.15 7.00
C PHE A 218 -6.99 25.49 5.83
N ILE A 219 -5.73 25.82 6.11
CA ILE A 219 -4.73 26.13 5.08
C ILE A 219 -4.44 24.86 4.26
N TYR A 220 -4.28 23.72 4.92
CA TYR A 220 -4.11 22.42 4.27
C TYR A 220 -5.29 22.09 3.33
N ALA A 221 -6.53 22.23 3.81
CA ALA A 221 -7.72 22.00 3.00
C ALA A 221 -7.81 22.94 1.79
N THR A 222 -7.51 24.22 1.97
CA THR A 222 -7.54 25.22 0.89
C THR A 222 -6.52 24.92 -0.22
N ILE A 223 -5.33 24.47 0.15
CA ILE A 223 -4.26 24.10 -0.80
C ILE A 223 -4.62 22.80 -1.51
N TYR A 224 -5.16 21.82 -0.78
CA TYR A 224 -5.58 20.53 -1.35
C TYR A 224 -6.76 20.67 -2.32
N GLU A 225 -7.76 21.50 -1.98
CA GLU A 225 -8.88 21.81 -2.86
C GLU A 225 -8.44 22.55 -4.14
N SER A 226 -7.50 23.48 -4.02
CA SER A 226 -6.96 24.22 -5.17
C SER A 226 -6.18 23.29 -6.11
N ALA A 227 -5.31 22.42 -5.56
CA ALA A 227 -4.58 21.43 -6.34
C ALA A 227 -5.52 20.42 -7.04
N ASN A 228 -6.60 20.01 -6.38
CA ASN A 228 -7.61 19.13 -6.98
C ASN A 228 -8.47 19.83 -8.05
N LYS A 229 -8.66 21.16 -7.97
CA LYS A 229 -9.36 21.93 -9.02
C LYS A 229 -8.49 22.16 -10.25
N GLU A 230 -7.18 22.35 -10.08
CA GLU A 230 -6.22 22.46 -11.18
C GLU A 230 -6.01 21.14 -11.91
N HIS A 231 -5.91 20.02 -11.18
CA HIS A 231 -5.85 18.68 -11.81
C HIS A 231 -7.22 18.13 -12.23
N GLY A 232 -8.32 18.63 -11.66
CA GLY A 232 -9.69 18.20 -11.96
C GLY A 232 -10.30 18.78 -13.24
N ARG A 233 -9.63 19.73 -13.91
CA ARG A 233 -10.07 20.27 -15.22
C ARG A 233 -9.84 19.34 -16.42
N LYS A 234 -9.38 18.10 -16.18
CA LYS A 234 -9.50 16.99 -17.14
C LYS A 234 -10.21 15.79 -16.49
N SER A 235 -11.44 16.01 -16.02
CA SER A 235 -12.38 14.91 -15.81
C SER A 235 -13.65 15.21 -16.58
N ASN A 236 -13.92 14.37 -17.59
CA ASN A 236 -15.17 14.34 -18.33
C ASN A 236 -16.32 14.24 -17.32
N LYS A 237 -17.06 15.34 -17.12
CA LYS A 237 -18.41 15.23 -16.58
C LYS A 237 -19.23 14.45 -17.61
N PRO A 238 -19.98 13.40 -17.22
CA PRO A 238 -20.98 12.85 -18.10
C PRO A 238 -21.99 13.97 -18.41
N ARG A 239 -22.19 14.23 -19.69
CA ARG A 239 -23.23 15.11 -20.22
C ARG A 239 -24.56 14.57 -19.71
N ARG A 240 -25.11 15.21 -18.69
CA ARG A 240 -26.45 14.93 -18.14
C ARG A 240 -27.43 15.18 -19.28
N THR A 241 -27.89 14.12 -19.94
CA THR A 241 -28.91 14.23 -20.97
C THR A 241 -30.24 14.53 -20.29
N ASN A 242 -30.78 15.71 -20.58
CA ASN A 242 -32.14 16.07 -20.24
C ASN A 242 -33.08 15.09 -20.94
N ARG A 243 -33.64 14.14 -20.18
CA ARG A 243 -34.85 13.42 -20.59
C ARG A 243 -36.02 14.37 -20.43
N THR A 244 -36.25 15.18 -21.45
CA THR A 244 -37.50 15.90 -21.65
C THR A 244 -38.61 14.90 -21.93
N SER A 245 -39.63 14.99 -21.09
CA SER A 245 -40.99 14.50 -21.27
C SER A 245 -41.49 14.56 -22.72
N LYS A 246 -41.93 13.42 -23.25
CA LYS A 246 -43.03 13.38 -24.23
C LYS A 246 -44.08 12.39 -23.73
N ARG A 247 -45.12 12.95 -23.13
CA ARG A 247 -46.47 12.36 -23.07
C ARG A 247 -46.90 12.03 -24.50
N ARG A 248 -47.39 10.82 -24.72
CA ARG A 248 -48.49 10.58 -25.67
C ARG A 248 -49.36 9.47 -25.09
N ASN A 249 -50.58 9.86 -24.74
CA ASN A 249 -51.69 8.95 -24.45
C ASN A 249 -51.96 8.08 -25.69
N GLN A 250 -52.42 6.85 -25.47
CA GLN A 250 -53.72 6.39 -25.95
C GLN A 250 -54.03 4.96 -25.42
N SER A 251 -55.19 4.86 -24.76
CA SER A 251 -56.21 3.79 -24.84
C SER A 251 -55.72 2.33 -24.85
N ALA A 252 -55.97 1.56 -23.78
CA ALA A 252 -57.23 0.83 -23.51
C ALA A 252 -57.48 -0.34 -24.48
N VAL A 253 -57.65 -1.54 -23.87
CA VAL A 253 -58.42 -2.75 -24.26
C VAL A 253 -57.68 -3.96 -23.63
N LYS A 254 -58.17 -4.51 -22.51
CA LYS A 254 -58.81 -5.85 -22.38
C LYS A 254 -58.10 -6.92 -23.24
N SER A 255 -57.58 -8.02 -22.73
CA SER A 255 -58.21 -9.14 -22.01
C SER A 255 -57.10 -10.16 -21.68
N SER A 256 -57.20 -10.93 -20.58
CA SER A 256 -57.41 -12.41 -20.58
C SER A 256 -56.52 -13.14 -21.61
N GLU A 257 -55.61 -14.04 -21.28
CA GLU A 257 -55.84 -15.35 -20.64
C GLU A 257 -54.49 -16.09 -20.48
N THR A 258 -54.49 -17.05 -19.56
CA THR A 258 -53.59 -18.21 -19.40
C THR A 258 -53.08 -18.86 -20.70
N VAL A 259 -51.81 -19.27 -20.75
CA VAL A 259 -51.25 -20.65 -20.53
C VAL A 259 -49.76 -20.51 -20.25
#